data_AF-A0A420EWZ2-F1
#
_entry.id   AF-A0A420EWZ2-F1
#
_cell.length_a   1.000
_cell.length_b   1.000
_cell.length_c   1.000
_cell.angle_alpha   90.00
_cell.angle_beta   90.00
_cell.angle_gamma   90.00
#
_symmetry.space_group_name_H-M   'P 1'
#
loop_
_entity.id
_entity.type
_entity.pdbx_description
1 polymer ?
#
loop_
_entity_poly.entity_id
_entity_poly.type
_entity_poly.pdbx_seq_one_letter_code
_entity_poly.pdbx_strand_id
1 'polypeptide(L)'
;MMTGSVRQGGYPTSGDAGASPEQRVTEWSGDHLADPATAGPDPDGELGVDPAELTDEDLIREMHSLHRTRLDTLRHAADSALAHHLRRTAELETEYLARHPGREVDPSRLRDE
;
A
#
# COMPACT_ATOMS: atom_id res chain seq x y z
N MET A 1 -42.39 26.06 27.00
CA MET A 1 -43.01 26.09 25.66
C MET A 1 -41.95 26.49 24.65
N MET A 2 -41.83 25.69 23.59
CA MET A 2 -41.43 25.93 22.20
C MET A 2 -40.49 27.11 21.76
N THR A 3 -39.37 26.69 21.12
CA THR A 3 -38.89 27.02 19.75
C THR A 3 -38.28 28.39 19.39
N GLY A 4 -37.20 28.32 18.59
CA GLY A 4 -36.70 29.36 17.68
C GLY A 4 -35.23 29.13 17.31
N SER A 5 -34.90 28.15 16.46
CA SER A 5 -34.67 28.27 15.00
C SER A 5 -33.41 29.06 14.57
N VAL A 6 -32.41 28.28 14.10
CA VAL A 6 -31.45 28.48 13.01
C VAL A 6 -31.20 29.90 12.48
N ARG A 7 -29.92 30.29 12.42
CA ARG A 7 -29.40 31.11 11.32
C ARG A 7 -28.10 30.54 10.75
N GLN A 8 -28.16 30.28 9.46
CA GLN A 8 -27.13 29.76 8.58
C GLN A 8 -25.97 30.74 8.39
N GLY A 9 -24.77 30.19 8.24
CA GLY A 9 -23.67 30.76 7.44
C GLY A 9 -22.80 29.56 7.06
N GLY A 10 -22.66 29.13 5.82
CA GLY A 10 -22.65 29.87 4.57
C GLY A 10 -21.26 29.64 3.96
N TYR A 11 -20.99 28.41 3.50
CA TYR A 11 -19.78 28.09 2.75
C TYR A 11 -19.92 28.74 1.36
N PRO A 12 -18.99 29.61 0.92
CA PRO A 12 -19.05 30.15 -0.43
C PRO A 12 -18.80 29.03 -1.43
N THR A 13 -19.83 28.81 -2.24
CA THR A 13 -19.78 28.10 -3.51
C THR A 13 -18.92 28.89 -4.49
N SER A 14 -17.96 28.21 -5.13
CA SER A 14 -17.41 28.60 -6.42
C SER A 14 -16.92 27.34 -7.14
N GLY A 15 -17.77 26.88 -8.09
CA GLY A 15 -17.52 25.99 -9.24
C GLY A 15 -16.38 24.98 -9.13
N ASP A 16 -16.64 23.69 -9.07
CA ASP A 16 -17.23 22.93 -10.18
C ASP A 16 -18.14 21.81 -9.65
N ALA A 17 -19.43 21.92 -9.97
CA ALA A 17 -20.44 20.90 -9.69
C ALA A 17 -20.46 19.92 -10.85
N GLY A 18 -19.57 18.93 -10.83
CA GLY A 18 -19.49 17.89 -11.86
C GLY A 18 -19.04 16.51 -11.37
N ALA A 19 -18.27 16.43 -10.28
CA ALA A 19 -17.79 15.16 -9.77
C ALA A 19 -18.62 14.71 -8.56
N SER A 20 -19.50 13.71 -8.76
CA SER A 20 -20.08 12.93 -7.66
C SER A 20 -18.93 12.44 -6.76
N PRO A 21 -19.06 12.36 -5.42
CA PRO A 21 -18.01 11.83 -4.55
C PRO A 21 -17.58 10.39 -4.93
N GLU A 22 -18.42 9.70 -5.69
CA GLU A 22 -18.20 8.38 -6.28
C GLU A 22 -17.24 8.42 -7.49
N GLN A 23 -17.04 9.56 -8.14
CA GLN A 23 -16.06 9.76 -9.23
C GLN A 23 -14.65 10.10 -8.72
N ARG A 24 -14.49 10.38 -7.42
CA ARG A 24 -13.17 10.43 -6.75
C ARG A 24 -12.60 9.04 -6.48
N VAL A 25 -13.39 8.00 -6.70
CA VAL A 25 -12.87 6.68 -6.99
C VAL A 25 -12.41 6.73 -8.45
N THR A 26 -11.30 7.44 -8.71
CA THR A 26 -10.43 7.00 -9.80
C THR A 26 -10.16 5.56 -9.42
N GLU A 27 -10.82 4.66 -10.14
CA GLU A 27 -10.39 3.31 -10.42
C GLU A 27 -9.10 3.03 -9.67
N TRP A 28 -9.17 2.23 -8.60
CA TRP A 28 -7.98 1.56 -8.11
C TRP A 28 -7.45 0.84 -9.34
N SER A 29 -6.56 1.50 -10.06
CA SER A 29 -6.03 1.07 -11.34
C SER A 29 -5.01 0.05 -10.94
N GLY A 30 -5.50 -1.16 -10.68
CA GLY A 30 -4.70 -2.37 -10.58
C GLY A 30 -3.96 -2.67 -11.88
N ASP A 31 -4.16 -1.83 -12.90
CA ASP A 31 -3.53 -1.83 -14.22
C ASP A 31 -2.30 -0.89 -14.31
N HIS A 32 -1.70 -0.50 -13.18
CA HIS A 32 -0.33 0.02 -13.15
C HIS A 32 0.70 -1.08 -12.84
N LEU A 33 0.41 -2.33 -13.21
CA LEU A 33 1.49 -3.28 -13.47
C LEU A 33 2.22 -2.75 -14.70
N ALA A 34 3.37 -2.12 -14.46
CA ALA A 34 4.25 -1.62 -15.49
C ALA A 34 4.37 -2.65 -16.63
N ASP A 35 4.11 -2.21 -17.87
CA ASP A 35 4.32 -3.05 -19.05
C ASP A 35 5.78 -3.55 -19.04
N PRO A 36 6.02 -4.88 -18.93
CA PRO A 36 7.37 -5.43 -18.84
C PRO A 36 8.18 -5.17 -20.12
N ALA A 37 7.55 -4.75 -21.22
CA ALA A 37 8.25 -4.36 -22.45
C ALA A 37 8.84 -2.94 -22.41
N THR A 38 8.34 -2.07 -21.52
CA THR A 38 8.89 -0.71 -21.27
C THR A 38 9.80 -0.62 -20.06
N ALA A 39 9.79 -1.62 -19.19
CA ALA A 39 10.80 -1.79 -18.16
C ALA A 39 12.14 -2.17 -18.84
N GLY A 40 12.91 -1.17 -19.25
CA GLY A 40 14.35 -1.37 -19.48
C GLY A 40 14.99 -2.02 -18.24
N PRO A 41 16.17 -2.67 -18.35
CA PRO A 41 16.83 -3.26 -17.18
C PRO A 41 16.85 -2.22 -16.07
N ASP A 42 16.24 -2.55 -14.92
CA ASP A 42 16.29 -1.72 -13.73
C ASP A 42 17.75 -1.27 -13.51
N PRO A 43 18.07 0.03 -13.57
CA PRO A 43 19.43 0.48 -13.30
C PRO A 43 19.82 0.24 -11.82
N ASP A 44 18.82 -0.04 -10.98
CA ASP A 44 18.95 -0.41 -9.58
C ASP A 44 18.96 -1.95 -9.44
N GLY A 45 19.97 -2.60 -10.02
CA GLY A 45 20.21 -4.05 -9.93
C GLY A 45 20.58 -4.55 -8.54
N GLU A 46 19.99 -3.99 -7.48
CA GLU A 46 20.39 -4.20 -6.10
C GLU A 46 19.15 -4.32 -5.19
N LEU A 47 18.14 -5.11 -5.59
CA LEU A 47 16.98 -5.46 -4.74
C LEU A 47 17.35 -6.33 -3.52
N GLY A 48 18.61 -6.35 -3.11
CA GLY A 48 19.14 -7.35 -2.21
C GLY A 48 19.15 -8.74 -2.85
N VAL A 49 19.29 -9.74 -1.99
CA VAL A 49 19.29 -11.16 -2.38
C VAL A 49 17.88 -11.58 -2.80
N ASP A 50 17.76 -12.45 -3.80
CA ASP A 50 16.47 -13.03 -4.22
C ASP A 50 15.77 -13.66 -2.99
N PRO A 51 14.48 -13.35 -2.72
CA PRO A 51 13.75 -13.95 -1.61
C PRO A 51 13.83 -15.48 -1.57
N ALA A 52 13.84 -16.14 -2.73
CA ALA A 52 13.92 -17.60 -2.82
C ALA A 52 15.27 -18.16 -2.32
N GLU A 53 16.32 -17.34 -2.31
CA GLU A 53 17.64 -17.69 -1.80
C GLU A 53 17.80 -17.41 -0.29
N LEU A 54 16.88 -16.66 0.31
CA LEU A 54 16.92 -16.36 1.75
C LEU A 54 16.51 -17.57 2.58
N THR A 55 17.18 -17.75 3.72
CA THR A 55 16.70 -18.67 4.76
C THR A 55 15.40 -18.13 5.38
N ASP A 56 14.60 -19.00 6.02
CA ASP A 56 13.37 -18.55 6.68
C ASP A 56 13.62 -17.49 7.75
N GLU A 57 14.71 -17.62 8.51
CA GLU A 57 15.09 -16.63 9.53
C GLU A 57 15.45 -15.27 8.88
N ASP A 58 16.23 -15.30 7.80
CA ASP A 58 16.63 -14.08 7.11
C ASP A 58 15.43 -13.40 6.43
N LEU A 59 14.52 -14.18 5.82
CA LEU A 59 13.28 -13.70 5.22
C LEU A 59 12.42 -12.95 6.25
N ILE A 60 12.17 -13.56 7.40
CA ILE A 60 11.37 -12.95 8.48
C ILE A 60 12.07 -11.71 9.05
N ARG A 61 13.40 -11.78 9.25
CA ARG A 61 14.18 -10.64 9.74
C ARG A 61 14.09 -9.45 8.79
N GLU A 62 14.18 -9.71 7.48
CA GLU A 62 14.14 -8.67 6.46
C GLU A 62 12.74 -8.03 6.35
N MET A 63 11.68 -8.84 6.32
CA MET A 63 10.30 -8.35 6.37
C MET A 63 10.05 -7.43 7.58
N HIS A 64 10.53 -7.84 8.75
CA HIS A 64 10.41 -7.03 9.96
C HIS A 64 11.17 -5.69 9.85
N SER A 65 12.34 -5.69 9.21
CA SER A 65 13.11 -4.47 8.94
C SER A 65 12.34 -3.50 8.05
N LEU A 66 11.75 -3.97 6.94
CA LEU A 66 10.94 -3.14 6.04
C LEU A 66 9.70 -2.58 6.75
N HIS A 67 8.97 -3.42 7.48
CA HIS A 67 7.77 -2.96 8.18
C HIS A 67 8.06 -1.88 9.24
N ARG A 68 9.24 -1.90 9.88
CA ARG A 68 9.64 -0.85 10.83
C ARG A 68 9.74 0.53 10.19
N THR A 69 10.17 0.63 8.92
CA THR A 69 10.39 1.90 8.24
C THR A 69 9.27 2.29 7.28
N ARG A 70 8.31 1.40 7.02
CA ARG A 70 7.24 1.59 6.03
C ARG A 70 6.55 2.93 6.07
N LEU A 71 6.09 3.38 7.25
CA LEU A 71 5.37 4.65 7.36
C LEU A 71 6.28 5.86 7.11
N ASP A 72 7.54 5.79 7.56
CA ASP A 72 8.51 6.84 7.36
C ASP A 72 8.87 6.96 5.86
N THR A 73 9.17 5.82 5.22
CA THR A 73 9.42 5.75 3.78
C THR A 73 8.23 6.27 2.97
N LEU A 74 7.00 5.88 3.34
CA LEU A 74 5.78 6.33 2.66
C LEU A 74 5.59 7.86 2.71
N ARG A 75 5.93 8.49 3.84
CA ARG A 75 5.65 9.92 4.04
C ARG A 75 6.79 10.82 3.55
N HIS A 76 8.02 10.30 3.54
CA HIS A 76 9.21 11.15 3.52
C HIS A 76 10.28 10.73 2.52
N ALA A 77 10.25 9.52 1.96
CA ALA A 77 11.24 9.11 0.98
C ALA A 77 10.96 9.67 -0.42
N ALA A 78 11.99 9.68 -1.26
CA ALA A 78 11.83 9.93 -2.69
C ALA A 78 11.03 8.81 -3.36
N ASP A 79 10.39 9.11 -4.50
CA ASP A 79 9.53 8.15 -5.22
C ASP A 79 10.25 6.86 -5.59
N SER A 80 11.53 6.92 -5.97
CA SER A 80 12.33 5.72 -6.28
C SER A 80 12.56 4.82 -5.07
N ALA A 81 12.83 5.41 -3.90
CA ALA A 81 12.99 4.68 -2.65
C ALA A 81 11.67 4.06 -2.19
N LEU A 82 10.55 4.77 -2.36
CA LEU A 82 9.22 4.22 -2.11
C LEU A 82 8.90 3.06 -3.07
N ALA A 83 9.15 3.21 -4.36
CA ALA A 83 8.93 2.17 -5.36
C ALA A 83 9.74 0.90 -5.03
N HIS A 84 11.02 1.06 -4.70
CA HIS A 84 11.87 -0.03 -4.25
C HIS A 84 11.31 -0.72 -2.99
N HIS A 85 10.91 0.06 -1.99
CA HIS A 85 10.35 -0.47 -0.74
C HIS A 85 9.07 -1.28 -0.97
N LEU A 86 8.17 -0.79 -1.83
CA LEU A 86 6.93 -1.47 -2.18
C LEU A 86 7.22 -2.78 -2.94
N ARG A 87 8.11 -2.75 -3.93
CA ARG A 87 8.52 -3.94 -4.67
C ARG A 87 9.10 -5.00 -3.75
N ARG A 88 10.11 -4.63 -2.94
CA ARG A 88 10.78 -5.56 -2.03
C ARG A 88 9.82 -6.14 -0.98
N THR A 89 8.90 -5.34 -0.45
CA THR A 89 7.88 -5.82 0.49
C THR A 89 7.01 -6.89 -0.17
N ALA A 90 6.52 -6.64 -1.38
CA ALA A 90 5.66 -7.59 -2.09
C ALA A 90 6.38 -8.91 -2.44
N GLU A 91 7.66 -8.82 -2.85
CA GLU A 91 8.50 -9.97 -3.14
C GLU A 91 8.69 -10.88 -1.92
N LEU A 92 9.06 -10.31 -0.78
CA LEU A 92 9.26 -11.08 0.46
C LEU A 92 7.95 -11.65 1.01
N GLU A 93 6.85 -10.90 0.95
CA GLU A 93 5.53 -11.37 1.35
C GLU A 93 5.04 -12.53 0.48
N THR A 94 5.29 -12.46 -0.84
CA THR A 94 4.95 -13.53 -1.79
C THR A 94 5.71 -14.80 -1.44
N GLU A 95 7.01 -14.70 -1.20
CA GLU A 95 7.84 -15.86 -0.82
C GLU A 95 7.40 -16.44 0.53
N TYR A 96 7.10 -15.59 1.51
CA TYR A 96 6.58 -16.04 2.81
C TYR A 96 5.30 -16.86 2.64
N LEU A 97 4.34 -16.39 1.83
CA LEU A 97 3.09 -17.09 1.56
C LEU A 97 3.30 -18.38 0.77
N ALA A 98 4.26 -18.42 -0.14
CA ALA A 98 4.63 -19.63 -0.89
C ALA A 98 5.17 -20.72 0.04
N ARG A 99 6.01 -20.36 1.02
CA ARG A 99 6.54 -21.28 2.04
C ARG A 99 5.51 -21.69 3.09
N HIS A 100 4.53 -20.83 3.38
CA HIS A 100 3.57 -21.01 4.48
C HIS A 100 2.10 -20.99 3.99
N PRO A 101 1.68 -21.93 3.12
CA PRO A 101 0.30 -21.96 2.63
C PRO A 101 -0.73 -22.22 3.73
N GLY A 102 -0.33 -22.89 4.83
CA GLY A 102 -1.15 -23.18 6.00
C GLY A 102 -0.87 -22.26 7.21
N ARG A 103 -0.40 -21.02 6.98
CA ARG A 103 -0.06 -20.09 8.07
C ARG A 103 -1.20 -19.92 9.08
N GLU A 104 -0.84 -19.74 10.34
CA GLU A 104 -1.80 -19.55 11.43
C GLU A 104 -2.62 -18.28 11.22
N VAL A 105 -3.94 -18.41 11.32
CA VAL A 105 -4.87 -17.29 11.35
C VAL A 105 -5.31 -17.12 12.79
N ASP A 106 -5.02 -15.97 13.37
CA ASP A 106 -5.44 -15.63 14.73
C ASP A 106 -6.96 -15.40 14.75
N PRO A 107 -7.75 -16.26 15.41
CA PRO A 107 -9.21 -16.13 15.44
C PRO A 107 -9.65 -14.82 16.11
N SER A 108 -8.85 -14.24 17.01
CA SER A 108 -9.17 -12.96 17.64
C SER A 108 -9.11 -11.76 16.68
N ARG A 109 -8.49 -11.95 15.51
CA ARG A 109 -8.42 -10.93 14.44
C ARG A 109 -9.53 -11.07 13.41
N LEU A 110 -10.32 -12.14 13.46
CA LEU A 110 -11.48 -12.33 12.61
C LEU A 110 -12.64 -11.49 13.14
N ARG A 111 -13.47 -11.00 12.22
CA ARG A 111 -14.77 -10.39 12.57
C ARG A 111 -15.84 -11.47 12.45
N ASP A 112 -16.85 -11.38 13.30
CA ASP A 112 -18.06 -12.19 13.15
C ASP A 112 -18.69 -11.88 11.78
N GLU A 113 -19.10 -12.94 11.09
CA GLU A 113 -19.65 -12.93 9.72
C GLU A 113 -21.15 -12.61 9.65
#